data_AF-M8BST8-F1
#
_entry.id   AF-M8BST8-F1
#
_cell.length_a   1.000
_cell.length_b   1.000
_cell.length_c   1.000
_cell.angle_alpha   90.00
_cell.angle_beta   90.00
_cell.angle_gamma   90.00
#
_symmetry.space_group_name_H-M   'P 1'
#
loop_
_entity.id
_entity.type
_entity.pdbx_description
1 polymer ?
#
loop_
_entity_poly.entity_id
_entity_poly.type
_entity_poly.pdbx_seq_one_letter_code
_entity_poly.pdbx_strand_id
1 'polypeptide(L)'
;MAGLPSPLPAGRRMHIDSAVVPFGDRLWWVDESWGAVSVVPLSERPELRFVELPRGSVLPDLEGVVFMRKLKRYRRMGESEGKLRYIEVSKEKPYVISSFTLDDGGSSWTLDHEVAFTTIWDDEPLKEMPAIGAIDPLNSHVVYLVCGDQLLGVDMEKEKITGSSRLAIPSVPILPCVLPTWLESSQIPSAEKCSQARKNMILKE
;
A
#
# COMPACT_ATOMS: atom_id res chain seq x y z
N MET A 1 3.78 22.91 -25.04
CA MET A 1 4.37 21.82 -24.23
C MET A 1 3.65 20.55 -24.64
N ALA A 2 4.30 19.68 -25.42
CA ALA A 2 3.72 18.37 -25.77
C ALA A 2 3.78 17.48 -24.52
N GLY A 3 2.69 16.79 -24.18
CA GLY A 3 2.67 15.84 -23.07
C GLY A 3 3.56 14.63 -23.35
N LEU A 4 3.88 13.85 -22.31
CA LEU A 4 4.57 12.58 -22.46
C LEU A 4 3.71 11.58 -23.26
N PRO A 5 4.33 10.73 -24.12
CA PRO A 5 3.60 9.68 -24.80
C PRO A 5 3.00 8.70 -23.78
N SER A 6 1.74 8.33 -23.98
CA SER A 6 1.05 7.36 -23.12
C SER A 6 1.66 5.97 -23.32
N PRO A 7 2.07 5.26 -22.25
CA PRO A 7 2.47 3.86 -22.33
C PRO A 7 1.27 2.91 -22.39
N LEU A 8 0.05 3.44 -22.22
CA LEU A 8 -1.18 2.67 -22.12
C LEU A 8 -1.81 2.44 -23.50
N PRO A 9 -2.39 1.25 -23.75
CA PRO A 9 -3.20 1.02 -24.94
C PRO A 9 -4.38 2.00 -25.02
N ALA A 10 -4.80 2.32 -26.25
CA ALA A 10 -5.96 3.17 -26.47
C ALA A 10 -7.24 2.51 -25.96
N GLY A 11 -8.12 3.29 -25.33
CA GLY A 11 -9.49 2.87 -25.01
C GLY A 11 -9.76 2.48 -23.56
N ARG A 12 -8.74 2.19 -22.74
CA ARG A 12 -8.88 1.95 -21.29
C ARG A 12 -8.31 3.12 -20.50
N ARG A 13 -9.05 3.61 -19.50
CA ARG A 13 -8.59 4.68 -18.61
C ARG A 13 -8.09 4.08 -17.29
N MET A 14 -7.00 4.62 -16.76
CA MET A 14 -6.56 4.27 -15.40
C MET A 14 -7.42 4.96 -14.34
N HIS A 15 -7.82 4.20 -13.34
CA HIS A 15 -8.52 4.65 -12.14
C HIS A 15 -7.58 4.69 -10.94
N ILE A 16 -7.02 5.86 -10.69
CA ILE A 16 -6.04 6.07 -9.60
C ILE A 16 -6.78 6.67 -8.39
N ASP A 17 -6.92 5.90 -7.32
CA ASP A 17 -7.56 6.31 -6.05
C ASP A 17 -6.73 5.93 -4.80
N SER A 18 -5.57 5.33 -5.01
CA SER A 18 -4.59 5.01 -3.98
C SER A 18 -3.50 6.06 -3.87
N ALA A 19 -2.81 6.06 -2.73
CA ALA A 19 -1.62 6.89 -2.53
C ALA A 19 -0.51 6.50 -3.52
N VAL A 20 0.29 7.49 -3.91
CA VAL A 20 1.46 7.29 -4.75
C VAL A 20 2.50 6.46 -3.99
N VAL A 21 3.03 5.41 -4.62
CA VAL A 21 4.07 4.57 -4.01
C VAL A 21 5.45 5.07 -4.46
N PRO A 22 6.30 5.56 -3.54
CA PRO A 22 7.70 5.83 -3.85
C PRO A 22 8.48 4.51 -3.87
N PHE A 23 9.18 4.23 -4.96
CA PHE A 23 10.03 3.04 -5.06
C PHE A 23 11.18 3.27 -6.05
N GLY A 24 12.41 3.00 -5.61
CA GLY A 24 13.61 3.34 -6.37
C GLY A 24 13.69 4.83 -6.65
N ASP A 25 13.93 5.20 -7.91
CA ASP A 25 13.95 6.58 -8.41
C ASP A 25 12.59 7.04 -8.99
N ARG A 26 11.53 6.23 -8.79
CA ARG A 26 10.24 6.38 -9.44
C ARG A 26 9.11 6.62 -8.46
N LEU A 27 8.13 7.38 -8.94
CA LEU A 27 6.80 7.45 -8.37
C LEU A 27 5.86 6.54 -9.15
N TRP A 28 5.02 5.80 -8.44
CA TRP A 28 4.09 4.83 -9.02
C TRP A 28 2.64 5.20 -8.70
N TRP A 29 1.80 5.27 -9.73
CA TRP A 29 0.36 5.42 -9.62
C TRP A 29 -0.31 4.11 -10.02
N VAL A 30 -1.13 3.60 -9.11
CA VAL A 30 -1.71 2.26 -9.22
C VAL A 30 -3.18 2.36 -9.56
N ASP A 31 -3.60 1.54 -10.52
CA ASP A 31 -4.98 1.15 -10.76
C ASP A 31 -5.12 -0.31 -10.31
N GLU A 32 -5.85 -0.53 -9.22
CA GLU A 32 -6.00 -1.85 -8.60
C GLU A 32 -6.76 -2.85 -9.48
N SER A 33 -7.36 -2.41 -10.59
CA SER A 33 -8.00 -3.29 -11.57
C SER A 33 -7.05 -3.74 -12.68
N TRP A 34 -5.90 -3.10 -12.87
CA TRP A 34 -5.12 -3.28 -14.09
C TRP A 34 -3.61 -3.32 -13.91
N GLY A 35 -3.01 -2.31 -13.28
CA GLY A 35 -1.56 -2.13 -13.29
C GLY A 35 -1.12 -0.83 -12.68
N ALA A 36 0.15 -0.52 -12.83
CA ALA A 36 0.75 0.72 -12.35
C ALA A 36 1.52 1.44 -13.46
N VAL A 37 1.46 2.77 -13.43
CA VAL A 37 2.31 3.63 -14.24
C VAL A 37 3.35 4.28 -13.35
N SER A 38 4.58 4.38 -13.82
CA SER A 38 5.67 5.04 -13.10
C SER A 38 6.42 6.07 -13.92
N VAL A 39 6.99 7.05 -13.23
CA VAL A 39 7.84 8.11 -13.82
C VAL A 39 8.97 8.48 -12.87
N VAL A 40 10.11 8.90 -13.43
CA VAL A 40 11.19 9.56 -12.69
C VAL A 40 10.89 11.07 -12.69
N PRO A 41 10.46 11.69 -11.57
CA PRO A 41 9.89 13.04 -11.58
C PRO A 41 10.86 14.14 -12.02
N LEU A 42 12.16 13.93 -11.85
CA LEU A 42 13.21 14.93 -12.09
C LEU A 42 14.16 14.54 -13.25
N SER A 43 13.78 13.57 -14.07
CA SER A 43 14.58 13.22 -15.26
C SER A 43 14.53 14.35 -16.30
N GLU A 44 15.66 14.66 -16.94
CA GLU A 44 15.71 15.57 -18.10
C GLU A 44 14.82 15.07 -19.25
N ARG A 45 14.61 13.74 -19.32
CA ARG A 45 13.73 13.07 -20.27
C ARG A 45 12.83 12.10 -19.50
N PRO A 46 11.69 12.57 -18.96
CA PRO A 46 10.83 11.71 -18.17
C PRO A 46 10.15 10.68 -19.09
N GLU A 47 10.23 9.41 -18.69
CA GLU A 47 9.64 8.29 -19.43
C GLU A 47 8.61 7.59 -18.55
N LEU A 48 7.39 7.47 -19.07
CA LEU A 48 6.35 6.70 -18.44
C LEU A 48 6.57 5.21 -18.73
N ARG A 49 6.48 4.38 -17.69
CA ARG A 49 6.48 2.92 -17.82
C ARG A 49 5.18 2.38 -17.27
N PHE A 50 4.61 1.40 -17.96
CA PHE A 50 3.44 0.66 -17.49
C PHE A 50 3.85 -0.76 -17.12
N VAL A 51 3.33 -1.23 -15.98
CA VAL A 51 3.48 -2.61 -15.52
C VAL A 51 2.08 -3.13 -15.19
N GLU A 52 1.68 -4.19 -15.86
CA GLU A 52 0.40 -4.85 -15.58
C GLU A 52 0.48 -5.58 -14.22
N LEU A 53 -0.66 -5.72 -13.52
CA LEU A 53 -0.76 -6.57 -12.33
C LEU A 53 -0.45 -8.04 -12.67
N PRO A 54 -0.25 -8.92 -11.66
CA PRO A 54 -0.14 -10.35 -11.92
C PRO A 54 -1.27 -10.87 -12.84
N ARG A 55 -0.97 -11.83 -13.72
CA ARG A 55 -1.87 -12.25 -14.82
C ARG A 55 -3.29 -12.66 -14.37
N GLY A 56 -3.46 -13.16 -13.15
CA GLY A 56 -4.77 -13.53 -12.58
C GLY A 56 -5.52 -12.39 -11.91
N SER A 57 -4.85 -11.25 -11.69
CA SER A 57 -5.38 -10.12 -10.92
C SER A 57 -5.99 -9.04 -11.82
N VAL A 58 -5.68 -9.02 -13.12
CA VAL A 58 -6.20 -8.04 -14.07
C VAL A 58 -7.71 -8.22 -14.29
N LEU A 59 -8.46 -7.14 -14.11
CA LEU A 59 -9.91 -7.08 -14.27
C LEU A 59 -10.27 -6.32 -15.55
N PRO A 60 -11.45 -6.58 -16.15
CA PRO A 60 -11.93 -5.85 -17.32
C PRO A 60 -12.34 -4.41 -16.98
N ASP A 61 -12.30 -3.51 -17.96
CA ASP A 61 -12.64 -2.08 -17.83
C ASP A 61 -14.13 -1.79 -17.52
N LEU A 62 -14.96 -2.83 -17.43
CA LEU A 62 -16.42 -2.71 -17.34
C LEU A 62 -16.97 -2.71 -15.90
N GLU A 63 -16.14 -2.91 -14.88
CA GLU A 63 -16.63 -3.10 -13.50
C GLU A 63 -17.19 -1.83 -12.82
N GLY A 64 -17.06 -0.65 -13.43
CA GLY A 64 -17.69 0.58 -12.95
C GLY A 64 -16.98 1.23 -11.74
N VAL A 65 -17.08 2.56 -11.64
CA VAL A 65 -16.25 3.37 -10.71
C VAL A 65 -16.44 3.02 -9.22
N VAL A 66 -17.66 2.65 -8.81
CA VAL A 66 -17.95 2.32 -7.41
C VAL A 66 -17.28 1.01 -6.99
N PHE A 67 -17.23 0.03 -7.88
CA PHE A 67 -16.52 -1.22 -7.64
C PHE A 67 -15.02 -0.98 -7.53
N MET A 68 -14.46 -0.20 -8.47
CA MET A 68 -13.04 0.14 -8.48
C MET A 68 -12.57 0.85 -7.21
N ARG A 69 -13.38 1.77 -6.65
CA ARG A 69 -13.07 2.42 -5.36
C ARG A 69 -12.97 1.47 -4.17
N LYS A 70 -13.57 0.28 -4.25
CA LYS A 70 -13.47 -0.74 -3.21
C LYS A 70 -12.23 -1.63 -3.38
N LEU A 71 -11.67 -1.74 -4.59
CA LEU A 71 -10.52 -2.60 -4.86
C LEU A 71 -9.29 -2.23 -4.03
N LYS A 72 -9.04 -0.94 -3.79
CA LYS A 72 -7.95 -0.46 -2.92
C LYS A 72 -7.99 -0.96 -1.48
N ARG A 73 -9.13 -1.49 -1.02
CA ARG A 73 -9.25 -2.15 0.28
C ARG A 73 -8.66 -3.56 0.27
N TYR A 74 -8.60 -4.21 -0.88
CA TYR A 74 -8.30 -5.64 -0.98
C TYR A 74 -7.10 -5.92 -1.88
N ARG A 75 -6.59 -4.88 -2.54
CA ARG A 75 -5.41 -4.89 -3.39
C ARG A 75 -4.58 -3.69 -3.01
N ARG A 76 -3.30 -3.91 -2.74
CA ARG A 76 -2.38 -2.82 -2.40
C ARG A 76 -1.01 -3.09 -3.00
N MET A 77 -0.41 -2.03 -3.53
CA MET A 77 1.00 -2.00 -3.85
C MET A 77 1.74 -1.16 -2.81
N GLY A 78 2.96 -1.53 -2.47
CA GLY A 78 3.80 -0.81 -1.53
C GLY A 78 5.24 -1.28 -1.57
N GLU A 79 6.13 -0.53 -0.95
CA GLU A 79 7.53 -0.92 -0.78
C GLU A 79 7.69 -1.69 0.53
N SER A 80 8.48 -2.76 0.48
CA SER A 80 8.87 -3.54 1.65
C SER A 80 10.22 -4.22 1.39
N GLU A 81 11.16 -4.06 2.31
CA GLU A 81 12.53 -4.60 2.23
C GLU A 81 13.26 -4.25 0.93
N GLY A 82 13.11 -3.01 0.47
CA GLY A 82 13.74 -2.50 -0.74
C GLY A 82 13.14 -3.05 -2.04
N LYS A 83 11.96 -3.69 -1.98
CA LYS A 83 11.28 -4.26 -3.14
C LYS A 83 9.84 -3.76 -3.26
N LEU A 84 9.37 -3.62 -4.49
CA LEU A 84 7.97 -3.30 -4.74
C LEU A 84 7.13 -4.58 -4.63
N ARG A 85 6.13 -4.53 -3.75
CA ARG A 85 5.22 -5.65 -3.47
C ARG A 85 3.82 -5.31 -3.93
N TYR A 86 3.11 -6.32 -4.41
CA TYR A 86 1.67 -6.29 -4.66
C TYR A 86 1.01 -7.37 -3.81
N ILE A 87 -0.03 -7.01 -3.08
CA ILE A 87 -0.76 -7.94 -2.21
C ILE A 87 -2.23 -7.85 -2.56
N GLU A 88 -2.88 -9.00 -2.66
CA GLU A 88 -4.32 -9.08 -2.83
C GLU A 88 -4.99 -10.12 -1.94
N VAL A 89 -6.26 -9.87 -1.66
CA VAL A 89 -7.17 -10.81 -0.98
C VAL A 89 -8.18 -11.31 -2.01
N SER A 90 -8.36 -12.64 -2.09
CA SER A 90 -9.34 -13.26 -2.98
C SER A 90 -10.77 -12.80 -2.66
N LYS A 91 -11.63 -12.71 -3.68
CA LYS A 91 -13.02 -12.22 -3.54
C LYS A 91 -13.92 -13.20 -2.76
N GLU A 92 -13.62 -14.49 -2.82
CA GLU A 92 -14.47 -15.57 -2.33
C GLU A 92 -13.85 -16.29 -1.13
N LYS A 93 -14.72 -16.89 -0.31
CA LYS A 93 -14.29 -17.71 0.83
C LYS A 93 -13.87 -19.12 0.35
N PRO A 94 -12.86 -19.75 0.97
CA PRO A 94 -11.98 -19.18 2.00
C PRO A 94 -11.10 -18.07 1.40
N TYR A 95 -10.96 -16.96 2.14
CA TYR A 95 -10.16 -15.84 1.66
C TYR A 95 -8.69 -16.23 1.63
N VAL A 96 -8.01 -15.91 0.55
CA VAL A 96 -6.59 -16.19 0.34
C VAL A 96 -5.87 -14.86 0.17
N ILE A 97 -4.77 -14.70 0.90
CA ILE A 97 -3.87 -13.55 0.80
C ILE A 97 -2.70 -13.99 -0.09
N SER A 98 -2.53 -13.32 -1.22
CA SER A 98 -1.42 -13.58 -2.15
C SER A 98 -0.49 -12.38 -2.18
N SER A 99 0.81 -12.62 -2.03
CA SER A 99 1.86 -11.59 -2.03
C SER A 99 2.82 -11.83 -3.19
N PHE A 100 3.11 -10.78 -3.93
CA PHE A 100 3.92 -10.79 -5.14
C PHE A 100 5.04 -9.76 -5.05
N THR A 101 6.20 -10.08 -5.60
CA THR A 101 7.32 -9.16 -5.80
C THR A 101 7.47 -8.78 -7.26
N LEU A 102 7.67 -7.49 -7.52
CA LEU A 102 8.10 -7.03 -8.84
C LEU A 102 9.59 -7.34 -9.02
N ASP A 103 9.94 -7.91 -10.17
CA ASP A 103 11.33 -8.14 -10.56
C ASP A 103 12.14 -6.83 -10.67
N ASP A 104 13.46 -6.93 -10.58
CA ASP A 104 14.36 -5.77 -10.70
C ASP A 104 14.25 -5.09 -12.08
N GLY A 105 13.80 -5.84 -13.09
CA GLY A 105 13.51 -5.32 -14.43
C GLY A 105 12.25 -4.45 -14.50
N GLY A 106 11.39 -4.50 -13.49
CA GLY A 106 10.13 -3.77 -13.43
C GLY A 106 9.13 -4.21 -14.50
N SER A 107 9.11 -5.50 -14.84
CA SER A 107 8.37 -6.07 -15.97
C SER A 107 7.48 -7.25 -15.60
N SER A 108 7.79 -7.97 -14.51
CA SER A 108 7.08 -9.19 -14.15
C SER A 108 6.95 -9.39 -12.64
N TRP A 109 5.85 -10.01 -12.24
CA TRP A 109 5.55 -10.31 -10.85
C TRP A 109 5.86 -11.79 -10.55
N THR A 110 6.52 -12.02 -9.43
CA THR A 110 6.74 -13.36 -8.86
C THR A 110 5.85 -13.54 -7.65
N LEU A 111 5.13 -14.66 -7.54
CA LEU A 111 4.37 -15.00 -6.35
C LEU A 111 5.35 -15.45 -5.25
N ASP A 112 5.36 -14.76 -4.12
CA ASP A 112 6.23 -15.10 -2.99
C ASP A 112 5.49 -15.97 -1.97
N HIS A 113 4.27 -15.58 -1.60
CA HIS A 113 3.48 -16.23 -0.56
C HIS A 113 2.01 -16.28 -0.96
N GLU A 114 1.35 -17.36 -0.53
CA GLU A 114 -0.09 -17.54 -0.66
C GLU A 114 -0.60 -18.23 0.61
N VAL A 115 -1.48 -17.56 1.35
CA VAL A 115 -1.94 -18.04 2.67
C VAL A 115 -3.46 -17.96 2.75
N ALA A 116 -4.10 -19.08 3.07
CA ALA A 116 -5.51 -19.10 3.37
C ALA A 116 -5.76 -18.47 4.74
N PHE A 117 -6.64 -17.47 4.79
CA PHE A 117 -6.98 -16.75 6.02
C PHE A 117 -7.58 -17.69 7.09
N THR A 118 -8.27 -18.75 6.68
CA THR A 118 -8.80 -19.78 7.59
C THR A 118 -7.73 -20.60 8.30
N THR A 119 -6.50 -20.65 7.78
CA THR A 119 -5.38 -21.36 8.43
C THR A 119 -4.81 -20.58 9.61
N ILE A 120 -4.99 -19.26 9.59
CA ILE A 120 -4.36 -18.34 10.56
C ILE A 120 -5.38 -17.72 11.53
N TRP A 121 -6.68 -17.87 11.27
CA TRP A 121 -7.77 -17.28 12.03
C TRP A 121 -8.69 -18.38 12.57
N ASP A 122 -8.49 -18.73 13.84
CA ASP A 122 -9.26 -19.75 14.57
C ASP A 122 -10.55 -19.17 15.22
N ASP A 123 -10.75 -17.87 15.13
CA ASP A 123 -11.90 -17.15 15.70
C ASP A 123 -13.15 -17.29 14.80
N GLU A 124 -14.25 -16.65 15.24
CA GLU A 124 -15.51 -16.66 14.51
C GLU A 124 -15.37 -16.26 13.03
N PRO A 125 -16.18 -16.85 12.12
CA PRO A 125 -16.11 -16.54 10.70
C PRO A 125 -16.29 -15.04 10.43
N LEU A 126 -15.39 -14.46 9.63
CA LEU A 126 -15.49 -13.06 9.27
C LEU A 126 -16.82 -12.76 8.57
N LYS A 127 -17.50 -11.70 9.03
CA LYS A 127 -18.73 -11.19 8.40
C LYS A 127 -18.45 -10.55 7.03
N GLU A 128 -17.31 -9.90 6.91
CA GLU A 128 -16.87 -9.19 5.71
C GLU A 128 -15.48 -9.67 5.29
N MET A 129 -15.11 -9.39 4.05
CA MET A 129 -13.79 -9.71 3.51
C MET A 129 -12.71 -8.90 4.23
N PRO A 130 -11.59 -9.51 4.66
CA PRO A 130 -10.52 -8.77 5.34
C PRO A 130 -9.91 -7.76 4.37
N ALA A 131 -9.85 -6.50 4.78
CA ALA A 131 -9.22 -5.45 3.99
C ALA A 131 -7.72 -5.41 4.29
N ILE A 132 -6.89 -5.13 3.31
CA ILE A 132 -5.48 -4.82 3.52
C ILE A 132 -5.41 -3.42 4.14
N GLY A 133 -4.80 -3.32 5.31
CA GLY A 133 -4.50 -2.08 6.01
C GLY A 133 -3.16 -1.49 5.59
N ALA A 134 -2.10 -2.29 5.64
CA ALA A 134 -0.74 -1.89 5.30
C ALA A 134 0.14 -3.11 4.94
N ILE A 135 1.25 -2.84 4.26
CA ILE A 135 2.37 -3.78 4.10
C ILE A 135 3.43 -3.35 5.11
N ASP A 136 4.02 -4.29 5.84
CA ASP A 136 5.11 -3.95 6.77
C ASP A 136 6.33 -3.46 5.95
N PRO A 137 6.86 -2.25 6.24
CA PRO A 137 7.94 -1.67 5.45
C PRO A 137 9.29 -2.38 5.67
N LEU A 138 9.46 -3.08 6.79
CA LEU A 138 10.73 -3.69 7.22
C LEU A 138 10.72 -5.23 7.17
N ASN A 139 9.56 -5.85 6.98
CA ASN A 139 9.42 -7.30 6.90
C ASN A 139 8.41 -7.69 5.82
N SER A 140 8.87 -8.17 4.68
CA SER A 140 8.00 -8.47 3.54
C SER A 140 7.07 -9.66 3.73
N HIS A 141 7.27 -10.44 4.78
CA HIS A 141 6.37 -11.52 5.16
C HIS A 141 5.16 -11.02 5.95
N VAL A 142 5.17 -9.78 6.46
CA VAL A 142 4.11 -9.27 7.32
C VAL A 142 3.16 -8.32 6.59
N VAL A 143 1.86 -8.65 6.66
CA VAL A 143 0.78 -7.83 6.13
C VAL A 143 -0.20 -7.51 7.25
N TYR A 144 -0.66 -6.26 7.28
CA TYR A 144 -1.67 -5.85 8.24
C TYR A 144 -3.05 -5.90 7.60
N LEU A 145 -3.95 -6.70 8.16
CA LEU A 145 -5.34 -6.84 7.71
C LEU A 145 -6.31 -6.17 8.68
N VAL A 146 -7.31 -5.51 8.14
CA VAL A 146 -8.44 -4.92 8.86
C VAL A 146 -9.63 -5.87 8.76
N CYS A 147 -10.00 -6.46 9.90
CA CYS A 147 -11.10 -7.38 10.07
C CYS A 147 -12.13 -6.72 11.00
N GLY A 148 -13.15 -6.06 10.44
CA GLY A 148 -14.09 -5.26 11.22
C GLY A 148 -13.38 -4.06 11.88
N ASP A 149 -13.30 -4.04 13.20
CA ASP A 149 -12.58 -3.04 13.99
C ASP A 149 -11.19 -3.50 14.46
N GLN A 150 -10.74 -4.69 14.06
CA GLN A 150 -9.43 -5.21 14.44
C GLN A 150 -8.41 -5.08 13.30
N LEU A 151 -7.23 -4.59 13.64
CA LEU A 151 -6.02 -4.67 12.82
C LEU A 151 -5.23 -5.89 13.26
N LEU A 152 -4.93 -6.78 12.33
CA LEU A 152 -4.19 -8.02 12.56
C LEU A 152 -2.88 -7.97 11.76
N GLY A 153 -1.75 -8.15 12.42
CA GLY A 153 -0.49 -8.44 11.74
C GLY A 153 -0.44 -9.93 11.39
N VAL A 154 -0.29 -10.25 10.11
CA VAL A 154 -0.21 -11.61 9.59
C VAL A 154 1.17 -11.83 9.03
N ASP A 155 1.92 -12.76 9.63
CA ASP A 155 3.15 -13.30 9.07
C ASP A 155 2.77 -14.43 8.10
N MET A 156 2.92 -14.14 6.81
CA MET A 156 2.58 -15.04 5.71
C MET A 156 3.60 -16.16 5.51
N GLU A 157 4.82 -16.02 6.02
CA GLU A 157 5.84 -17.09 5.95
C GLU A 157 5.57 -18.13 7.04
N LYS A 158 5.27 -17.67 8.25
CA LYS A 158 4.98 -18.54 9.40
C LYS A 158 3.51 -18.91 9.53
N GLU A 159 2.67 -18.43 8.61
CA GLU A 159 1.22 -18.59 8.59
C GLU A 159 0.60 -18.37 9.98
N LYS A 160 0.83 -17.19 10.56
CA LYS A 160 0.32 -16.87 11.90
C LYS A 160 0.05 -15.39 12.11
N ILE A 161 -0.75 -15.09 13.13
CA ILE A 161 -0.96 -13.73 13.61
C ILE A 161 0.22 -13.33 14.53
N THR A 162 0.85 -12.20 14.23
CA THR A 162 1.99 -11.64 15.00
C THR A 162 1.55 -10.60 16.03
N GLY A 163 0.38 -10.00 15.85
CA GLY A 163 -0.19 -9.04 16.78
C GLY A 163 -1.58 -8.59 16.35
N SER A 164 -2.31 -7.99 17.29
CA SER A 164 -3.62 -7.40 17.02
C SER A 164 -3.82 -6.10 17.77
N SER A 165 -4.61 -5.19 17.19
CA SER A 165 -4.99 -3.93 17.81
C SER A 165 -6.39 -3.52 17.39
N ARG A 166 -7.12 -2.79 18.25
CA ARG A 166 -8.43 -2.23 17.89
C ARG A 166 -8.27 -0.87 17.23
N LEU A 167 -8.89 -0.72 16.07
CA LEU A 167 -8.93 0.55 15.34
C LEU A 167 -10.05 1.42 15.90
N ALA A 168 -9.70 2.61 16.39
CA ALA A 168 -10.68 3.61 16.80
C ALA A 168 -11.55 4.10 15.62
N ILE A 169 -10.99 4.11 14.40
CA ILE A 169 -11.68 4.50 13.18
C ILE A 169 -11.31 3.51 12.06
N PRO A 170 -12.18 2.54 11.74
CA PRO A 170 -11.89 1.49 10.75
C PRO A 170 -11.75 1.97 9.29
N SER A 171 -12.09 3.23 9.01
CA SER A 171 -12.22 3.77 7.65
C SER A 171 -11.03 4.63 7.17
N VAL A 172 -10.04 4.89 8.03
CA VAL A 172 -8.88 5.74 7.67
C VAL A 172 -7.80 4.88 7.00
N PRO A 173 -7.19 5.34 5.89
CA PRO A 173 -6.05 4.65 5.29
C PRO A 173 -4.90 4.57 6.30
N ILE A 174 -4.42 3.36 6.55
CA ILE A 174 -3.24 3.13 7.39
C ILE A 174 -2.02 3.35 6.50
N LEU A 175 -1.19 4.32 6.87
CA LEU A 175 0.08 4.58 6.21
C LEU A 175 1.20 3.96 7.05
N PRO A 176 1.82 2.85 6.60
CA PRO A 176 3.03 2.35 7.26
C PRO A 176 4.14 3.38 7.07
N CYS A 177 4.85 3.71 8.14
CA CYS A 177 6.03 4.55 8.07
C CYS A 177 7.07 4.07 9.08
N VAL A 178 8.34 4.14 8.67
CA VAL A 178 9.47 3.96 9.56
C VAL A 178 9.81 5.34 10.10
N LEU A 179 9.65 5.51 11.41
CA LEU A 179 10.03 6.76 12.06
C LEU A 179 11.56 6.82 12.11
N PRO A 180 12.17 7.97 11.77
CA PRO A 180 13.61 8.08 11.89
C PRO A 180 14.00 8.03 13.37
N THR A 181 15.16 7.46 13.68
CA THR A 181 15.61 7.20 15.07
C THR A 181 15.66 8.46 15.93
N TRP A 182 15.88 9.63 15.35
CA TRP A 182 15.86 10.91 16.08
C TRP A 182 14.45 11.30 16.56
N LEU A 183 13.38 10.79 15.94
CA LEU A 183 12.01 11.10 16.34
C LEU A 183 11.64 10.44 17.67
N GLU A 184 12.17 9.24 17.96
CA GLU A 184 12.00 8.60 19.28
C GLU A 184 12.58 9.46 20.41
N SER A 185 13.66 10.19 20.12
CA SER A 185 14.28 11.12 21.07
C SER A 185 13.58 12.48 21.16
N SER A 186 12.61 12.76 20.27
CA SER A 186 11.91 14.03 20.20
C SER A 186 10.65 13.99 21.06
N GLN A 187 10.66 14.71 22.19
CA GLN A 187 9.43 14.92 22.96
C GLN A 187 8.45 15.76 22.15
N ILE A 188 7.27 15.21 21.85
CA ILE A 188 6.15 15.99 21.31
C ILE A 188 5.82 17.06 22.37
N PRO A 189 5.92 18.36 22.05
CA PRO A 189 5.61 19.40 23.02
C PRO A 189 4.17 19.20 23.52
N SER A 190 3.99 18.98 24.81
CA SER A 190 2.65 18.96 25.39
C SER A 190 2.00 20.33 25.15
N ALA A 191 0.70 20.33 24.85
CA ALA A 191 -0.08 21.53 24.53
C ALA A 191 -0.08 22.60 25.64
N GLU A 192 0.50 22.31 26.81
CA GLU A 192 0.56 23.21 27.96
C GLU A 192 1.60 24.34 27.83
N LYS A 193 2.55 24.28 26.88
CA LYS A 193 3.66 25.26 26.78
C LYS A 193 3.54 26.31 25.68
N CYS A 194 2.37 26.49 25.06
CA CYS A 194 2.20 27.49 23.98
C CYS A 194 1.98 28.95 24.46
N SER A 195 2.20 29.27 25.73
CA SER A 195 1.93 30.63 26.25
C SER A 195 3.16 31.51 26.50
N GLN A 196 4.40 31.04 26.37
CA GLN A 196 5.56 31.80 26.89
C GLN A 196 6.77 32.04 25.97
N ALA A 197 6.75 31.61 24.71
CA ALA A 197 7.84 31.92 23.77
C ALA A 197 7.47 33.02 22.74
N ARG A 198 6.91 34.14 23.20
CA ARG A 198 7.00 35.42 22.47
C ARG A 198 7.90 36.34 23.26
N LYS A 199 9.21 36.31 22.98
CA LYS A 199 10.12 37.46 23.04
C LYS A 199 11.54 37.03 22.68
N ASN A 200 12.14 37.83 21.80
CA ASN A 200 13.57 37.98 21.55
C ASN A 200 14.20 37.03 20.52
N MET A 201 13.99 37.35 19.24
CA MET A 201 15.07 37.22 18.26
C MET A 201 15.41 38.63 17.78
N ILE A 202 16.38 39.25 18.46
CA ILE A 202 17.06 40.46 17.99
C ILE A 202 18.09 39.98 16.96
N LEU A 203 17.97 40.48 15.73
CA LEU A 203 18.99 40.39 14.70
C LEU A 203 20.21 41.24 15.08
N LYS A 204 21.39 40.62 15.05
CA LYS A 204 22.74 41.20 14.94
C LYS A 204 23.63 40.10 14.35
N GLU A 205 24.38 40.25 13.27
CA GLU A 205 24.60 41.31 12.27
C GLU A 205 24.66 40.64 10.89
#